data_AF-W2H6S6-F1
#
_entry.id   AF-W2H6S6-F1
#
_cell.length_a   1.000
_cell.length_b   1.000
_cell.length_c   1.000
_cell.angle_alpha   90.00
_cell.angle_beta   90.00
_cell.angle_gamma   90.00
#
_symmetry.space_group_name_H-M   'P 1'
#
loop_
_entity.id
_entity.type
_entity.pdbx_description
1 polymer ?
#
loop_
_entity_poly.entity_id
_entity_poly.type
_entity_poly.pdbx_seq_one_letter_code
_entity_poly.pdbx_strand_id
1 'polypeptide(L)'
;HDYLLQEKAKLAGLIDKGLYDNNVIGLHVGSETIYRKEITANTAISYLNEIRSYIRSRGKNTPVTIADVIDIYYANQQLIDAVDYISVNQFSFWERSDVNEGAAVTLDRLKSLRVAAAKKNKKIVISEVGWSSGGSDPAAAVATPANQAKFFSDFFQMARSHNFDYYWYVAFDSKWRVTNGGKEVEADFGIFKEDDTMKSNFLQLTIGWKDPKAIRNVGTKLLLSEKDGNVYMSSKSTDWLVQEQQVWFFDSATQQVRSKSSDRCLDAYQGWNGGIVHVYRCMDHEVNQKWTLESSTGKLKHVKHQGFCLDTDPAQGNKLQLYGCSPNNPNQQWSVINPANI
;
A
#
# COMPACT_ATOMS: atom_id res chain seq x y z
N HIS A 1 -33.98 8.02 -3.80
CA HIS A 1 -34.98 7.25 -4.59
C HIS A 1 -34.95 7.68 -6.06
N ASP A 2 -35.00 8.98 -6.37
CA ASP A 2 -34.94 9.47 -7.76
C ASP A 2 -33.60 9.16 -8.46
N TYR A 3 -32.46 9.37 -7.79
CA TYR A 3 -31.13 9.08 -8.36
C TYR A 3 -30.94 7.63 -8.82
N LEU A 4 -31.38 6.65 -8.03
CA LEU A 4 -31.26 5.23 -8.42
C LEU A 4 -32.06 4.97 -9.70
N LEU A 5 -33.30 5.46 -9.76
CA LEU A 5 -34.17 5.22 -10.92
C LEU A 5 -33.57 5.84 -12.19
N GLN A 6 -33.02 7.06 -12.09
CA GLN A 6 -32.39 7.74 -13.22
C GLN A 6 -31.14 7.00 -13.71
N GLU A 7 -30.22 6.64 -12.81
CA GLU A 7 -28.99 5.92 -13.19
C GLU A 7 -29.29 4.50 -13.67
N LYS A 8 -30.28 3.81 -13.08
CA LYS A 8 -30.75 2.51 -13.56
C LYS A 8 -31.36 2.59 -14.96
N ALA A 9 -32.12 3.64 -15.26
CA ALA A 9 -32.67 3.86 -16.60
C ALA A 9 -31.57 4.10 -17.64
N LYS A 10 -30.50 4.83 -17.29
CA LYS A 10 -29.32 4.98 -18.16
C LYS A 10 -28.60 3.65 -18.36
N LEU A 11 -28.37 2.89 -17.30
CA LEU A 11 -27.78 1.54 -17.37
C LEU A 11 -28.60 0.62 -18.27
N ALA A 12 -29.93 0.63 -18.13
CA ALA A 12 -30.85 -0.09 -19.00
C ALA A 12 -30.62 0.28 -20.47
N GLY A 13 -30.57 1.58 -20.77
CA GLY A 13 -30.31 2.08 -22.12
C GLY A 13 -28.97 1.64 -22.69
N LEU A 14 -27.91 1.57 -21.87
CA LEU A 14 -26.60 1.05 -22.30
C LEU A 14 -26.66 -0.45 -22.63
N ILE A 15 -27.34 -1.24 -21.79
CA ILE A 15 -27.53 -2.68 -22.02
C ILE A 15 -28.36 -2.93 -23.28
N ASP A 16 -29.48 -2.23 -23.43
CA ASP A 16 -30.42 -2.38 -24.55
C ASP A 16 -29.76 -2.01 -25.90
N LYS A 17 -28.86 -1.02 -25.90
CA LYS A 17 -28.08 -0.62 -27.08
C LYS A 17 -26.87 -1.52 -27.36
N GLY A 18 -26.61 -2.53 -26.53
CA GLY A 18 -25.44 -3.40 -26.66
C GLY A 18 -24.11 -2.72 -26.32
N LEU A 19 -24.13 -1.57 -25.62
CA LEU A 19 -22.94 -0.83 -25.17
C LEU A 19 -22.40 -1.33 -23.82
N TYR A 20 -23.05 -2.34 -23.25
CA TYR A 20 -22.62 -3.04 -22.05
C TYR A 20 -22.30 -4.49 -22.38
N ASP A 21 -21.02 -4.84 -22.37
CA ASP A 21 -20.52 -6.15 -22.76
C ASP A 21 -19.59 -6.75 -21.69
N ASN A 22 -18.88 -7.81 -22.06
CA ASN A 22 -18.00 -8.54 -21.14
C ASN A 22 -16.67 -7.81 -20.87
N ASN A 23 -16.41 -6.64 -21.47
CA ASN A 23 -15.28 -5.79 -21.13
C ASN A 23 -15.54 -4.99 -19.85
N VAL A 24 -16.80 -4.92 -19.38
CA VAL A 24 -17.12 -4.35 -18.06
C VAL A 24 -16.80 -5.37 -16.98
N ILE A 25 -15.64 -5.22 -16.34
CA ILE A 25 -15.12 -6.18 -15.35
C ILE A 25 -15.67 -5.99 -13.93
N GLY A 26 -16.34 -4.87 -13.66
CA GLY A 26 -16.94 -4.54 -12.37
C GLY A 26 -17.89 -3.35 -12.47
N LEU A 27 -18.81 -3.22 -11.53
CA LEU A 27 -19.78 -2.13 -11.46
C LEU A 27 -19.90 -1.57 -10.04
N HIS A 28 -19.52 -0.31 -9.88
CA HIS A 28 -19.71 0.41 -8.63
C HIS A 28 -21.15 0.95 -8.56
N VAL A 29 -21.92 0.50 -7.58
CA VAL A 29 -23.27 1.01 -7.29
C VAL A 29 -23.14 2.13 -6.27
N GLY A 30 -22.70 3.28 -6.77
CA GLY A 30 -22.36 4.45 -5.96
C GLY A 30 -20.86 4.56 -5.66
N SER A 31 -20.41 5.80 -5.48
CA SER A 31 -19.09 6.16 -4.96
C SER A 31 -19.24 7.20 -3.86
N GLU A 32 -18.77 6.89 -2.65
CA GLU A 32 -18.74 7.76 -1.46
C GLU A 32 -20.10 8.32 -1.00
N THR A 33 -21.19 7.68 -1.43
CA THR A 33 -22.56 8.12 -1.09
C THR A 33 -22.86 8.00 0.41
N ILE A 34 -22.19 7.06 1.10
CA ILE A 34 -22.36 6.89 2.55
C ILE A 34 -21.46 7.88 3.28
N TYR A 35 -20.21 8.05 2.84
CA TYR A 35 -19.30 9.08 3.38
C TYR A 35 -19.91 10.49 3.32
N ARG A 36 -20.49 10.86 2.18
CA ARG A 36 -21.20 12.14 2.00
C ARG A 36 -22.55 12.21 2.71
N LYS A 37 -22.98 11.14 3.40
CA LYS A 37 -24.24 11.02 4.14
C LYS A 37 -25.48 11.22 3.27
N GLU A 38 -25.38 10.96 1.97
CA GLU A 38 -26.49 11.05 1.03
C GLU A 38 -27.48 9.90 1.26
N ILE A 39 -26.96 8.71 1.60
CA ILE A 39 -27.73 7.52 1.94
C ILE A 39 -27.07 6.74 3.08
N THR A 40 -27.83 5.87 3.74
CA THR A 40 -27.31 4.95 4.75
C THR A 40 -26.73 3.70 4.09
N ALA A 41 -25.90 2.95 4.84
CA ALA A 41 -25.36 1.68 4.36
C ALA A 41 -26.46 0.66 3.98
N ASN A 42 -27.57 0.61 4.73
CA ASN A 42 -28.70 -0.29 4.41
C ASN A 42 -29.37 0.11 3.08
N THR A 43 -29.52 1.41 2.82
CA THR A 43 -30.05 1.88 1.55
C THR A 43 -29.10 1.58 0.40
N ALA A 44 -27.79 1.78 0.58
CA ALA A 44 -26.78 1.43 -0.42
C ALA A 44 -26.81 -0.07 -0.77
N ILE A 45 -26.92 -0.95 0.24
CA ILE A 45 -27.06 -2.41 0.04
C ILE A 45 -28.33 -2.76 -0.72
N SER A 46 -29.45 -2.11 -0.40
CA SER A 46 -30.71 -2.31 -1.12
C SER A 46 -30.56 -1.96 -2.61
N TYR A 47 -29.93 -0.81 -2.91
CA TYR A 47 -29.68 -0.36 -4.27
C TYR A 47 -28.73 -1.30 -5.03
N LEU A 48 -27.66 -1.75 -4.36
CA LEU A 48 -26.74 -2.75 -4.91
C LEU A 48 -27.46 -4.06 -5.26
N ASN A 49 -28.34 -4.56 -4.40
CA ASN A 49 -29.11 -5.78 -4.66
C ASN A 49 -30.11 -5.62 -5.81
N GLU A 50 -30.73 -4.44 -5.93
CA GLU A 50 -31.62 -4.13 -7.05
C GLU A 50 -30.85 -4.11 -8.38
N ILE A 51 -29.72 -3.40 -8.45
CA ILE A 51 -28.89 -3.32 -9.66
C ILE A 51 -28.30 -4.69 -10.02
N ARG A 52 -27.80 -5.44 -9.04
CA ARG A 52 -27.31 -6.82 -9.23
C ARG A 52 -28.38 -7.70 -9.85
N SER A 53 -29.59 -7.69 -9.29
CA SER A 53 -30.71 -8.51 -9.80
C SER A 53 -31.12 -8.06 -11.19
N TYR A 54 -31.12 -6.75 -11.45
CA TYR A 54 -31.44 -6.18 -12.74
C TYR A 54 -30.45 -6.61 -13.83
N ILE A 55 -29.14 -6.47 -13.63
CA ILE A 55 -28.18 -6.86 -14.67
C ILE A 55 -28.19 -8.39 -14.91
N ARG A 56 -28.41 -9.19 -13.86
CA ARG A 56 -28.54 -10.65 -13.98
C ARG A 56 -29.79 -11.07 -14.76
N SER A 57 -30.92 -10.40 -14.57
CA SER A 57 -32.13 -10.68 -15.37
C SER A 57 -31.95 -10.34 -16.85
N ARG A 58 -30.96 -9.50 -17.19
CA ARG A 58 -30.53 -9.19 -18.56
C ARG A 58 -29.37 -10.08 -19.05
N GLY A 59 -29.05 -11.16 -18.33
CA GLY A 59 -28.00 -12.11 -18.72
C GLY A 59 -26.57 -11.62 -18.48
N LYS A 60 -26.37 -10.60 -17.64
CA LYS A 60 -25.05 -10.05 -17.30
C LYS A 60 -24.64 -10.47 -15.89
N ASN A 61 -23.42 -11.00 -15.75
CA ASN A 61 -22.89 -11.53 -14.49
C ASN A 61 -21.76 -10.66 -13.88
N THR A 62 -21.68 -9.39 -14.30
CA THR A 62 -20.65 -8.45 -13.83
C THR A 62 -20.68 -8.33 -12.29
N PRO A 63 -19.52 -8.47 -11.62
CA PRO A 63 -19.43 -8.24 -10.18
C PRO A 63 -19.85 -6.83 -9.80
N VAL A 64 -20.64 -6.69 -8.73
CA VAL A 64 -21.06 -5.38 -8.21
C VAL A 64 -20.46 -5.08 -6.84
N THR A 65 -20.18 -3.82 -6.58
CA THR A 65 -19.66 -3.33 -5.29
C THR A 65 -20.23 -1.96 -4.94
N ILE A 66 -19.93 -1.47 -3.74
CA ILE A 66 -20.12 -0.07 -3.33
C ILE A 66 -18.72 0.50 -3.11
N ALA A 67 -18.33 1.50 -3.89
CA ALA A 67 -17.08 2.22 -3.63
C ALA A 67 -17.32 3.29 -2.57
N ASP A 68 -16.50 3.30 -1.53
CA ASP A 68 -16.58 4.32 -0.48
C ASP A 68 -15.24 4.45 0.23
N VAL A 69 -15.07 5.45 1.10
CA VAL A 69 -13.83 5.59 1.89
C VAL A 69 -13.66 4.41 2.85
N ILE A 70 -12.42 4.08 3.19
CA ILE A 70 -12.14 2.90 4.02
C ILE A 70 -12.84 2.92 5.39
N ASP A 71 -13.02 4.10 5.98
CA ASP A 71 -13.69 4.27 7.27
C ASP A 71 -15.17 3.86 7.24
N ILE A 72 -15.82 3.93 6.07
CA ILE A 72 -17.20 3.46 5.90
C ILE A 72 -17.29 1.95 6.02
N TYR A 73 -16.32 1.20 5.47
CA TYR A 73 -16.25 -0.26 5.64
C TYR A 73 -15.93 -0.67 7.09
N TYR A 74 -15.20 0.17 7.84
CA TYR A 74 -14.99 -0.03 9.27
C TYR A 74 -16.26 0.18 10.10
N ALA A 75 -16.99 1.26 9.82
CA ALA A 75 -18.23 1.54 10.52
C ALA A 75 -19.39 0.62 10.12
N ASN A 76 -19.34 0.00 8.93
CA ASN A 76 -20.44 -0.77 8.35
C ASN A 76 -19.96 -2.12 7.79
N GLN A 77 -19.52 -3.03 8.67
CA GLN A 77 -19.02 -4.37 8.28
C GLN A 77 -20.02 -5.19 7.43
N GLN A 78 -21.33 -4.93 7.54
CA GLN A 78 -22.35 -5.57 6.70
C GLN A 78 -22.18 -5.30 5.20
N LEU A 79 -21.45 -4.23 4.82
CA LEU A 79 -21.09 -3.98 3.42
C LEU A 79 -20.22 -5.09 2.85
N ILE A 80 -19.29 -5.64 3.64
CA ILE A 80 -18.38 -6.72 3.21
C ILE A 80 -19.16 -7.96 2.75
N ASP A 81 -20.25 -8.26 3.45
CA ASP A 81 -21.12 -9.40 3.12
C ASP A 81 -21.97 -9.13 1.87
N ALA A 82 -22.37 -7.88 1.64
CA ALA A 82 -23.27 -7.50 0.55
C ALA A 82 -22.58 -7.42 -0.83
N VAL A 83 -21.36 -6.91 -0.90
CA VAL A 83 -20.63 -6.66 -2.16
C VAL A 83 -19.99 -7.93 -2.74
N ASP A 84 -19.77 -8.01 -4.06
CA ASP A 84 -19.06 -9.14 -4.66
C ASP A 84 -17.54 -9.07 -4.39
N TYR A 85 -17.00 -7.85 -4.32
CA TYR A 85 -15.64 -7.51 -3.91
C TYR A 85 -15.65 -6.19 -3.12
N ILE A 86 -14.69 -5.97 -2.23
CA ILE A 86 -14.58 -4.72 -1.48
C ILE A 86 -13.88 -3.69 -2.37
N SER A 87 -14.43 -2.47 -2.43
CA SER A 87 -13.83 -1.36 -3.19
C SER A 87 -13.69 -0.15 -2.29
N VAL A 88 -12.45 0.29 -2.07
CA VAL A 88 -12.16 1.42 -1.17
C VAL A 88 -11.46 2.56 -1.89
N ASN A 89 -11.93 3.79 -1.63
CA ASN A 89 -11.21 5.02 -1.94
C ASN A 89 -10.27 5.31 -0.77
N GLN A 90 -8.95 5.34 -1.02
CA GLN A 90 -7.95 5.50 0.01
C GLN A 90 -6.84 6.44 -0.43
N PHE A 91 -6.78 7.61 0.21
CA PHE A 91 -5.81 8.65 -0.08
C PHE A 91 -5.06 9.05 1.20
N SER A 92 -3.88 8.49 1.43
CA SER A 92 -2.99 8.98 2.50
C SER A 92 -2.61 10.45 2.32
N PHE A 93 -2.69 10.97 1.09
CA PHE A 93 -2.61 12.39 0.75
C PHE A 93 -3.60 13.26 1.55
N TRP A 94 -4.87 12.85 1.64
CA TRP A 94 -5.90 13.59 2.40
C TRP A 94 -5.84 13.34 3.91
N GLU A 95 -4.88 12.54 4.37
CA GLU A 95 -4.59 12.30 5.79
C GLU A 95 -3.40 13.12 6.29
N ARG A 96 -2.89 14.07 5.47
CA ARG A 96 -1.69 14.88 5.75
C ARG A 96 -0.43 14.04 5.96
N SER A 97 -0.37 12.88 5.31
CA SER A 97 0.78 11.99 5.43
C SER A 97 2.05 12.65 4.88
N ASP A 98 3.18 12.40 5.52
CA ASP A 98 4.48 12.64 4.89
C ASP A 98 4.65 11.67 3.71
N VAL A 99 5.25 12.11 2.60
CA VAL A 99 5.39 11.26 1.40
C VAL A 99 6.19 9.98 1.68
N ASN A 100 7.14 10.02 2.62
CA ASN A 100 7.93 8.84 3.02
C ASN A 100 7.11 7.81 3.83
N GLU A 101 5.90 8.17 4.25
CA GLU A 101 4.94 7.33 4.95
C GLU A 101 3.67 7.05 4.12
N GLY A 102 3.51 7.67 2.95
CA GLY A 102 2.24 7.64 2.22
C GLY A 102 1.76 6.22 1.88
N ALA A 103 2.65 5.36 1.38
CA ALA A 103 2.31 3.97 1.06
C ALA A 103 2.17 3.10 2.32
N ALA A 104 3.02 3.31 3.34
CA ALA A 104 2.93 2.67 4.65
C ALA A 104 1.59 2.95 5.36
N VAL A 105 1.15 4.21 5.39
CA VAL A 105 -0.16 4.62 5.94
C VAL A 105 -1.30 3.96 5.17
N THR A 106 -1.24 3.93 3.83
CA THR A 106 -2.24 3.20 3.03
C THR A 106 -2.29 1.72 3.37
N LEU A 107 -1.15 1.06 3.55
CA LEU A 107 -1.08 -0.34 3.96
C LEU A 107 -1.64 -0.54 5.38
N ASP A 108 -1.24 0.30 6.34
CA ASP A 108 -1.73 0.29 7.73
C ASP A 108 -3.26 0.43 7.77
N ARG A 109 -3.78 1.37 6.99
CA ARG A 109 -5.22 1.58 6.79
C ARG A 109 -5.90 0.35 6.22
N LEU A 110 -5.25 -0.50 5.42
CA LEU A 110 -5.86 -1.71 4.85
C LEU A 110 -5.79 -2.96 5.75
N LYS A 111 -4.91 -2.98 6.76
CA LYS A 111 -4.56 -4.21 7.52
C LYS A 111 -5.78 -4.98 8.04
N SER A 112 -6.65 -4.35 8.84
CA SER A 112 -7.79 -5.05 9.45
C SER A 112 -8.86 -5.42 8.42
N LEU A 113 -9.06 -4.57 7.39
CA LEU A 113 -9.98 -4.86 6.29
C LEU A 113 -9.54 -6.08 5.48
N ARG A 114 -8.23 -6.26 5.24
CA ARG A 114 -7.69 -7.47 4.58
C ARG A 114 -8.03 -8.74 5.35
N VAL A 115 -7.94 -8.70 6.68
CA VAL A 115 -8.30 -9.84 7.53
C VAL A 115 -9.80 -10.14 7.43
N ALA A 116 -10.64 -9.11 7.47
CA ALA A 116 -12.08 -9.26 7.31
C ALA A 116 -12.46 -9.82 5.92
N ALA A 117 -11.83 -9.30 4.87
CA ALA A 117 -12.00 -9.74 3.49
C ALA A 117 -11.60 -11.21 3.30
N ALA A 118 -10.44 -11.61 3.81
CA ALA A 118 -9.94 -12.98 3.73
C ALA A 118 -10.89 -13.97 4.40
N LYS A 119 -11.44 -13.64 5.58
CA LYS A 119 -12.45 -14.46 6.28
C LYS A 119 -13.73 -14.68 5.47
N LYS A 120 -14.04 -13.78 4.54
CA LYS A 120 -15.23 -13.80 3.68
C LYS A 120 -14.91 -14.17 2.23
N ASN A 121 -13.66 -14.57 1.94
CA ASN A 121 -13.14 -14.84 0.61
C ASN A 121 -13.43 -13.70 -0.40
N LYS A 122 -13.30 -12.45 0.06
CA LYS A 122 -13.49 -11.24 -0.75
C LYS A 122 -12.14 -10.69 -1.18
N LYS A 123 -12.06 -10.25 -2.43
CA LYS A 123 -10.96 -9.40 -2.90
C LYS A 123 -11.16 -7.96 -2.43
N ILE A 124 -10.06 -7.24 -2.28
CA ILE A 124 -10.04 -5.80 -2.07
C ILE A 124 -9.49 -5.15 -3.34
N VAL A 125 -10.19 -4.13 -3.83
CA VAL A 125 -9.75 -3.23 -4.88
C VAL A 125 -9.62 -1.83 -4.26
N ILE A 126 -8.51 -1.16 -4.52
CA ILE A 126 -8.34 0.25 -4.15
C ILE A 126 -8.86 1.07 -5.34
N SER A 127 -10.12 1.48 -5.30
CA SER A 127 -10.80 2.12 -6.43
C SER A 127 -10.26 3.50 -6.76
N GLU A 128 -9.73 4.21 -5.76
CA GLU A 128 -9.11 5.51 -5.96
C GLU A 128 -7.95 5.66 -4.98
N VAL A 129 -6.79 5.99 -5.54
CA VAL A 129 -5.56 6.31 -4.79
C VAL A 129 -4.70 7.23 -5.66
N GLY A 130 -4.04 8.20 -5.05
CA GLY A 130 -3.19 9.12 -5.78
C GLY A 130 -2.52 10.13 -4.88
N TRP A 131 -1.69 10.97 -5.49
CA TRP A 131 -0.99 12.07 -4.83
C TRP A 131 -0.92 13.25 -5.78
N SER A 132 -1.24 14.46 -5.31
CA SER A 132 -1.20 15.64 -6.15
C SER A 132 0.22 16.16 -6.36
N SER A 133 0.56 16.62 -7.57
CA SER A 133 1.85 17.26 -7.84
C SER A 133 1.87 18.77 -7.63
N GLY A 134 0.74 19.40 -7.34
CA GLY A 134 0.60 20.85 -7.30
C GLY A 134 -0.52 21.33 -6.39
N GLY A 135 -0.61 22.66 -6.22
CA GLY A 135 -1.57 23.31 -5.32
C GLY A 135 -1.25 23.15 -3.83
N SER A 136 -2.10 23.71 -2.98
CA SER A 136 -2.00 23.59 -1.53
C SER A 136 -3.36 23.45 -0.85
N ASP A 137 -3.42 22.69 0.25
CA ASP A 137 -4.57 22.65 1.16
C ASP A 137 -4.10 22.28 2.58
N PRO A 138 -4.55 22.97 3.65
CA PRO A 138 -4.13 22.65 5.03
C PRO A 138 -4.51 21.25 5.53
N ALA A 139 -5.50 20.61 4.89
CA ALA A 139 -5.93 19.24 5.18
C ALA A 139 -5.23 18.20 4.30
N ALA A 140 -4.35 18.61 3.37
CA ALA A 140 -3.64 17.72 2.47
C ALA A 140 -2.16 17.54 2.85
N ALA A 141 -1.55 16.49 2.33
CA ALA A 141 -0.12 16.31 2.30
C ALA A 141 0.55 17.31 1.34
N VAL A 142 1.87 17.47 1.47
CA VAL A 142 2.64 18.36 0.59
C VAL A 142 2.59 17.87 -0.86
N ALA A 143 2.01 18.68 -1.74
CA ALA A 143 1.87 18.40 -3.16
C ALA A 143 3.07 18.95 -3.95
N THR A 144 3.88 18.06 -4.53
CA THR A 144 4.98 18.41 -5.44
C THR A 144 5.16 17.32 -6.48
N PRO A 145 5.76 17.60 -7.65
CA PRO A 145 6.04 16.55 -8.64
C PRO A 145 6.93 15.44 -8.10
N ALA A 146 7.91 15.79 -7.24
CA ALA A 146 8.78 14.82 -6.58
C ALA A 146 8.00 13.92 -5.61
N ASN A 147 7.08 14.48 -4.82
CA ASN A 147 6.27 13.70 -3.90
C ASN A 147 5.28 12.79 -4.63
N GLN A 148 4.67 13.27 -5.71
CA GLN A 148 3.78 12.45 -6.54
C GLN A 148 4.53 11.25 -7.14
N ALA A 149 5.72 11.46 -7.71
CA ALA A 149 6.54 10.37 -8.26
C ALA A 149 7.00 9.38 -7.19
N LYS A 150 7.42 9.88 -6.03
CA LYS A 150 7.83 9.02 -4.90
C LYS A 150 6.67 8.17 -4.39
N PHE A 151 5.52 8.78 -4.12
CA PHE A 151 4.35 8.04 -3.67
C PHE A 151 3.90 7.00 -4.71
N PHE A 152 3.89 7.35 -6.00
CA PHE A 152 3.55 6.41 -7.07
C PHE A 152 4.48 5.18 -7.06
N SER A 153 5.80 5.40 -6.96
CA SER A 153 6.79 4.32 -6.92
C SER A 153 6.64 3.45 -5.67
N ASP A 154 6.56 4.06 -4.48
CA ASP A 154 6.42 3.33 -3.21
C ASP A 154 5.09 2.56 -3.16
N PHE A 155 3.98 3.19 -3.55
CA PHE A 155 2.67 2.56 -3.64
C PHE A 155 2.65 1.40 -4.63
N PHE A 156 3.27 1.53 -5.81
CA PHE A 156 3.36 0.44 -6.79
C PHE A 156 4.05 -0.80 -6.20
N GLN A 157 5.17 -0.63 -5.49
CA GLN A 157 5.89 -1.75 -4.87
C GLN A 157 5.03 -2.41 -3.79
N MET A 158 4.43 -1.61 -2.91
CA MET A 158 3.54 -2.08 -1.86
C MET A 158 2.36 -2.85 -2.46
N ALA A 159 1.63 -2.25 -3.39
CA ALA A 159 0.46 -2.84 -4.03
C ALA A 159 0.78 -4.16 -4.76
N ARG A 160 1.87 -4.18 -5.53
CA ARG A 160 2.33 -5.38 -6.24
C ARG A 160 2.72 -6.50 -5.27
N SER A 161 3.39 -6.16 -4.17
CA SER A 161 3.87 -7.14 -3.18
C SER A 161 2.74 -7.82 -2.39
N HIS A 162 1.62 -7.12 -2.20
CA HIS A 162 0.40 -7.62 -1.54
C HIS A 162 -0.68 -8.09 -2.52
N ASN A 163 -0.43 -8.03 -3.83
CA ASN A 163 -1.38 -8.39 -4.88
C ASN A 163 -2.69 -7.60 -4.77
N PHE A 164 -2.59 -6.28 -4.57
CA PHE A 164 -3.74 -5.38 -4.64
C PHE A 164 -4.02 -4.98 -6.08
N ASP A 165 -5.29 -5.10 -6.47
CA ASP A 165 -5.84 -4.45 -7.64
C ASP A 165 -6.15 -2.98 -7.27
N TYR A 166 -5.80 -2.02 -8.14
CA TYR A 166 -6.04 -0.61 -7.87
C TYR A 166 -6.25 0.21 -9.14
N TYR A 167 -6.87 1.38 -8.99
CA TYR A 167 -6.92 2.41 -10.02
C TYR A 167 -6.26 3.69 -9.51
N TRP A 168 -5.28 4.18 -10.26
CA TRP A 168 -4.66 5.47 -9.98
C TRP A 168 -5.64 6.59 -10.32
N TYR A 169 -5.92 7.42 -9.32
CA TYR A 169 -6.65 8.66 -9.47
C TYR A 169 -5.62 9.77 -9.76
N VAL A 170 -5.51 10.28 -10.98
CA VAL A 170 -6.36 10.09 -12.19
C VAL A 170 -5.48 10.18 -13.44
N ALA A 171 -6.02 9.89 -14.63
CA ALA A 171 -5.25 9.96 -15.88
C ALA A 171 -4.72 11.38 -16.16
N PHE A 172 -5.59 12.38 -16.19
CA PHE A 172 -5.25 13.74 -16.57
C PHE A 172 -5.45 14.72 -15.42
N ASP A 173 -4.56 15.72 -15.33
CA ASP A 173 -4.80 16.93 -14.56
C ASP A 173 -6.13 17.56 -15.00
N SER A 174 -6.81 18.25 -14.10
CA SER A 174 -8.20 18.70 -14.31
C SER A 174 -8.43 20.04 -13.61
N LYS A 175 -8.07 21.14 -14.26
CA LYS A 175 -8.17 22.50 -13.67
C LYS A 175 -9.61 22.89 -13.37
N TRP A 176 -10.57 22.32 -14.10
CA TRP A 176 -11.98 22.57 -13.89
C TRP A 176 -12.45 22.22 -12.46
N ARG A 177 -11.75 21.31 -11.76
CA ARG A 177 -12.05 20.95 -10.37
C ARG A 177 -11.89 22.13 -9.43
N VAL A 178 -10.86 22.96 -9.67
CA VAL A 178 -10.65 24.20 -8.92
C VAL A 178 -11.67 25.25 -9.33
N THR A 179 -11.96 25.40 -10.63
CA THR A 179 -12.96 26.39 -11.09
C THR A 179 -14.37 26.10 -10.58
N ASN A 180 -14.67 24.84 -10.25
CA ASN A 180 -15.93 24.43 -9.62
C ASN A 180 -15.92 24.53 -8.07
N GLY A 181 -14.93 25.20 -7.49
CA GLY A 181 -14.83 25.42 -6.04
C GLY A 181 -14.11 24.31 -5.27
N GLY A 182 -13.49 23.36 -5.96
CA GLY A 182 -12.61 22.35 -5.36
C GLY A 182 -11.30 22.93 -4.85
N LYS A 183 -10.52 22.10 -4.13
CA LYS A 183 -9.24 22.52 -3.57
C LYS A 183 -8.18 22.65 -4.66
N GLU A 184 -7.21 23.55 -4.49
CA GLU A 184 -6.12 23.75 -5.46
C GLU A 184 -5.43 22.43 -5.84
N VAL A 185 -5.17 21.59 -4.84
CA VAL A 185 -4.52 20.28 -5.02
C VAL A 185 -5.29 19.32 -5.92
N GLU A 186 -6.60 19.49 -6.10
CA GLU A 186 -7.42 18.59 -6.94
C GLU A 186 -7.13 18.75 -8.44
N ALA A 187 -6.52 19.84 -8.87
CA ALA A 187 -6.17 20.05 -10.28
C ALA A 187 -5.06 19.11 -10.77
N ASP A 188 -4.17 18.64 -9.88
CA ASP A 188 -2.83 18.16 -10.24
C ASP A 188 -2.56 16.67 -9.92
N PHE A 189 -3.60 15.84 -9.78
CA PHE A 189 -3.49 14.39 -9.53
C PHE A 189 -3.13 13.54 -10.76
N GLY A 190 -3.17 14.14 -11.95
CA GLY A 190 -2.95 13.47 -13.22
C GLY A 190 -1.55 12.87 -13.37
N ILE A 191 -1.47 11.80 -14.16
CA ILE A 191 -0.21 11.31 -14.77
C ILE A 191 0.17 12.19 -15.97
N PHE A 192 -0.85 12.65 -16.69
CA PHE A 192 -0.76 13.54 -17.84
C PHE A 192 -1.29 14.93 -17.47
N LYS A 193 -0.81 15.94 -18.18
CA LYS A 193 -1.43 17.27 -18.19
C LYS A 193 -2.70 17.25 -19.03
N GLU A 194 -3.51 18.32 -18.97
CA GLU A 194 -4.72 18.49 -19.79
C GLU A 194 -4.47 18.46 -21.32
N ASP A 195 -3.22 18.65 -21.76
CA ASP A 195 -2.82 18.67 -23.18
C ASP A 195 -2.25 17.32 -23.66
N ASP A 196 -2.57 16.23 -22.97
CA ASP A 196 -2.07 14.87 -23.22
C ASP A 196 -0.56 14.67 -23.01
N THR A 197 0.18 15.70 -22.55
CA THR A 197 1.61 15.56 -22.26
C THR A 197 1.80 14.83 -20.93
N MET A 198 2.48 13.70 -20.94
CA MET A 198 2.87 13.00 -19.70
C MET A 198 3.80 13.90 -18.85
N LYS A 199 3.55 13.98 -17.55
CA LYS A 199 4.30 14.88 -16.67
C LYS A 199 5.73 14.39 -16.52
N SER A 200 6.69 15.33 -16.49
CA SER A 200 8.12 15.02 -16.46
C SER A 200 8.55 14.12 -15.29
N ASN A 201 7.90 14.26 -14.13
CA ASN A 201 8.13 13.43 -12.95
C ASN A 201 7.71 11.96 -13.15
N PHE A 202 6.81 11.65 -14.09
CA PHE A 202 6.52 10.28 -14.52
C PHE A 202 7.41 9.84 -15.68
N LEU A 203 7.69 10.72 -16.65
CA LEU A 203 8.59 10.42 -17.78
C LEU A 203 9.97 9.94 -17.32
N GLN A 204 10.47 10.54 -16.24
CA GLN A 204 11.79 10.25 -15.68
C GLN A 204 11.75 9.11 -14.65
N LEU A 205 10.57 8.64 -14.26
CA LEU A 205 10.41 7.66 -13.20
C LEU A 205 10.75 6.26 -13.72
N THR A 206 11.82 5.68 -13.19
CA THR A 206 12.14 4.27 -13.42
C THR A 206 11.66 3.44 -12.25
N ILE A 207 10.72 2.53 -12.50
CA ILE A 207 10.17 1.64 -11.48
C ILE A 207 10.63 0.21 -11.76
N GLY A 208 11.62 -0.25 -11.00
CA GLY A 208 12.08 -1.64 -11.02
C GLY A 208 11.38 -2.48 -9.96
N TRP A 209 11.03 -3.73 -10.25
CA TRP A 209 10.52 -4.66 -9.24
C TRP A 209 11.65 -5.11 -8.31
N LYS A 210 11.36 -5.14 -7.01
CA LYS A 210 12.28 -5.64 -5.98
C LYS A 210 11.87 -7.04 -5.56
N ASP A 211 12.79 -8.00 -5.68
CA ASP A 211 12.49 -9.36 -5.27
C ASP A 211 12.29 -9.47 -3.76
N PRO A 212 11.23 -10.15 -3.30
CA PRO A 212 11.02 -10.40 -1.89
C PRO A 212 12.11 -11.35 -1.36
N LYS A 213 12.64 -11.05 -0.18
CA LYS A 213 13.68 -11.82 0.50
C LYS A 213 13.25 -12.14 1.93
N ALA A 214 13.71 -13.27 2.44
CA ALA A 214 13.71 -13.58 3.85
C ALA A 214 15.15 -13.52 4.37
N ILE A 215 15.34 -12.92 5.54
CA ILE A 215 16.66 -12.70 6.14
C ILE A 215 16.78 -13.63 7.35
N ARG A 216 17.46 -14.77 7.16
CA ARG A 216 17.62 -15.81 8.18
C ARG A 216 18.97 -15.67 8.88
N ASN A 217 18.99 -15.60 10.20
CA ASN A 217 20.23 -15.65 10.95
C ASN A 217 20.88 -17.04 10.85
N VAL A 218 22.19 -17.10 10.64
CA VAL A 218 22.93 -18.36 10.47
C VAL A 218 23.04 -19.13 11.78
N GLY A 219 23.25 -18.45 12.91
CA GLY A 219 23.35 -19.09 14.23
C GLY A 219 22.02 -19.62 14.73
N THR A 220 21.04 -18.74 14.88
CA THR A 220 19.74 -19.05 15.53
C THR A 220 18.74 -19.72 14.59
N LYS A 221 18.96 -19.65 13.27
CA LYS A 221 18.03 -20.08 12.21
C LYS A 221 16.69 -19.32 12.17
N LEU A 222 16.52 -18.32 13.03
CA LEU A 222 15.36 -17.45 13.07
C LEU A 222 15.39 -16.43 11.93
N LEU A 223 14.23 -15.88 11.61
CA LEU A 223 14.00 -14.88 10.58
C LEU A 223 13.89 -13.50 11.20
N LEU A 224 14.57 -12.51 10.60
CA LEU A 224 14.30 -11.11 10.87
C LEU A 224 12.85 -10.83 10.50
N SER A 225 12.09 -10.32 11.45
CA SER A 225 10.65 -10.09 11.34
C SER A 225 10.30 -8.70 11.83
N GLU A 226 9.24 -8.11 11.29
CA GLU A 226 8.74 -6.81 11.73
C GLU A 226 7.25 -6.88 12.07
N LYS A 227 6.87 -6.35 13.22
CA LYS A 227 5.48 -6.20 13.62
C LYS A 227 5.29 -4.90 14.38
N ASP A 228 4.29 -4.13 13.95
CA ASP A 228 3.84 -2.90 14.60
C ASP A 228 4.99 -1.93 14.90
N GLY A 229 5.93 -1.78 13.96
CA GLY A 229 7.07 -0.85 14.07
C GLY A 229 8.29 -1.42 14.80
N ASN A 230 8.22 -2.67 15.29
CA ASN A 230 9.30 -3.32 16.02
C ASN A 230 9.90 -4.48 15.22
N VAL A 231 11.22 -4.61 15.27
CA VAL A 231 11.93 -5.76 14.68
C VAL A 231 12.25 -6.82 15.72
N TYR A 232 12.14 -8.08 15.34
CA TYR A 232 12.38 -9.23 16.22
C TYR A 232 12.81 -10.46 15.42
N MET A 233 13.34 -11.47 16.10
CA MET A 233 13.66 -12.77 15.49
C MET A 233 12.50 -13.75 15.72
N SER A 234 12.07 -14.45 14.67
CA SER A 234 10.98 -15.43 14.77
C SER A 234 11.23 -16.72 13.98
N SER A 235 10.59 -17.81 14.37
CA SER A 235 10.56 -19.03 13.57
C SER A 235 9.63 -18.86 12.37
N LYS A 236 9.83 -19.66 11.31
CA LYS A 236 8.92 -19.68 10.16
C LYS A 236 7.47 -19.86 10.62
N SER A 237 6.58 -19.02 10.10
CA SER A 237 5.14 -19.14 10.36
C SER A 237 4.39 -19.75 9.17
N THR A 238 3.26 -20.40 9.45
CA THR A 238 2.26 -20.81 8.44
C THR A 238 1.10 -19.82 8.33
N ASP A 239 1.00 -18.86 9.25
CA ASP A 239 0.03 -17.77 9.18
C ASP A 239 0.50 -16.76 8.12
N TRP A 240 -0.36 -16.49 7.14
CA TRP A 240 -0.01 -15.66 5.99
C TRP A 240 0.30 -14.21 6.37
N LEU A 241 -0.33 -13.64 7.41
CA LEU A 241 -0.01 -12.30 7.90
C LEU A 241 1.36 -12.28 8.56
N VAL A 242 1.67 -13.31 9.35
CA VAL A 242 2.98 -13.44 9.99
C VAL A 242 4.07 -13.72 8.96
N GLN A 243 3.76 -14.43 7.87
CA GLN A 243 4.71 -14.59 6.76
C GLN A 243 5.06 -13.25 6.11
N GLU A 244 4.11 -12.32 5.94
CA GLU A 244 4.42 -10.97 5.45
C GLU A 244 5.38 -10.22 6.37
N GLN A 245 5.30 -10.44 7.68
CA GLN A 245 6.22 -9.86 8.68
C GLN A 245 7.67 -10.36 8.50
N GLN A 246 7.86 -11.49 7.82
CA GLN A 246 9.16 -12.15 7.61
C GLN A 246 9.79 -11.82 6.25
N VAL A 247 9.16 -10.94 5.47
CA VAL A 247 9.58 -10.59 4.11
C VAL A 247 10.12 -9.16 4.04
N TRP A 248 11.25 -9.02 3.36
CA TRP A 248 11.99 -7.78 3.22
C TRP A 248 12.38 -7.55 1.76
N PHE A 249 12.64 -6.30 1.40
CA PHE A 249 13.10 -5.88 0.09
C PHE A 249 14.40 -5.11 0.23
N PHE A 250 15.42 -5.49 -0.53
CA PHE A 250 16.65 -4.74 -0.63
C PHE A 250 16.55 -3.77 -1.80
N ASP A 251 16.82 -2.49 -1.56
CA ASP A 251 16.94 -1.47 -2.59
C ASP A 251 18.41 -1.13 -2.82
N SER A 252 18.98 -1.55 -3.95
CA SER A 252 20.37 -1.23 -4.27
C SER A 252 20.61 0.24 -4.60
N ALA A 253 19.58 0.97 -5.05
CA ALA A 253 19.70 2.38 -5.39
C ALA A 253 19.70 3.25 -4.14
N THR A 254 18.87 2.94 -3.14
CA THR A 254 18.79 3.72 -1.89
C THR A 254 19.59 3.13 -0.73
N GLN A 255 20.04 1.87 -0.88
CA GLN A 255 20.65 1.02 0.16
C GLN A 255 19.72 0.72 1.35
N GLN A 256 18.41 0.88 1.15
CA GLN A 256 17.42 0.60 2.19
C GLN A 256 17.04 -0.88 2.23
N VAL A 257 16.66 -1.35 3.41
CA VAL A 257 16.03 -2.67 3.62
C VAL A 257 14.61 -2.43 4.11
N ARG A 258 13.62 -2.67 3.25
CA ARG A 258 12.22 -2.32 3.51
C ARG A 258 11.40 -3.54 3.92
N SER A 259 10.59 -3.40 4.97
CA SER A 259 9.66 -4.43 5.46
C SER A 259 8.44 -4.54 4.54
N LYS A 260 8.02 -5.77 4.22
CA LYS A 260 6.76 -6.01 3.50
C LYS A 260 5.53 -5.68 4.36
N SER A 261 5.55 -5.99 5.66
CA SER A 261 4.35 -5.85 6.51
C SER A 261 3.97 -4.42 6.88
N SER A 262 4.88 -3.46 6.69
CA SER A 262 4.66 -2.05 7.04
C SER A 262 5.10 -1.05 5.98
N ASP A 263 5.80 -1.47 4.93
CA ASP A 263 6.42 -0.58 3.93
C ASP A 263 7.44 0.41 4.52
N ARG A 264 7.96 0.12 5.73
CA ARG A 264 8.97 0.93 6.44
C ARG A 264 10.37 0.33 6.37
N CYS A 265 11.39 1.15 6.59
CA CYS A 265 12.79 0.80 6.38
C CYS A 265 13.51 0.47 7.69
N LEU A 266 14.39 -0.53 7.66
CA LEU A 266 15.28 -0.88 8.75
C LEU A 266 16.19 0.31 9.09
N ASP A 267 16.22 0.71 10.36
CA ASP A 267 16.85 1.93 10.84
C ASP A 267 17.66 1.66 12.13
N ALA A 268 18.88 2.19 12.18
CA ALA A 268 19.74 2.15 13.36
C ALA A 268 20.51 3.46 13.57
N TYR A 269 19.89 4.41 14.27
CA TYR A 269 20.49 5.72 14.58
C TYR A 269 21.59 5.67 15.67
N GLN A 270 21.65 4.62 16.49
CA GLN A 270 22.57 4.51 17.63
C GLN A 270 23.87 3.77 17.29
N GLY A 271 24.98 4.50 17.11
CA GLY A 271 26.29 3.97 16.72
C GLY A 271 27.14 3.39 17.86
N TRP A 272 26.59 2.50 18.68
CA TRP A 272 27.32 1.79 19.75
C TRP A 272 26.86 0.36 19.91
N ASN A 273 27.64 -0.47 20.61
CA ASN A 273 27.31 -1.85 20.89
C ASN A 273 26.00 -1.94 21.69
N GLY A 274 25.02 -2.66 21.15
CA GLY A 274 23.69 -2.73 21.74
C GLY A 274 22.74 -1.62 21.30
N GLY A 275 23.13 -0.81 20.31
CA GLY A 275 22.30 0.21 19.72
C GLY A 275 21.00 -0.36 19.15
N ILE A 276 19.92 0.41 19.28
CA ILE A 276 18.58 0.00 18.86
C ILE A 276 18.52 -0.12 17.33
N VAL A 277 17.90 -1.21 16.88
CA VAL A 277 17.47 -1.40 15.49
C VAL A 277 15.95 -1.47 15.50
N HIS A 278 15.30 -0.76 14.57
CA HIS A 278 13.85 -0.69 14.44
C HIS A 278 13.48 -0.47 12.97
N VAL A 279 12.19 -0.24 12.67
CA VAL A 279 11.79 0.31 11.38
C VAL A 279 11.28 1.73 11.52
N TYR A 280 11.53 2.53 10.49
CA TYR A 280 11.08 3.92 10.40
C TYR A 280 10.72 4.27 8.96
N ARG A 281 10.03 5.39 8.73
CA ARG A 281 9.66 5.85 7.38
C ARG A 281 10.86 5.86 6.44
N CYS A 282 10.68 5.38 5.21
CA CYS A 282 11.77 5.24 4.25
C CYS A 282 12.16 6.59 3.64
N MET A 283 13.23 7.19 4.17
CA MET A 283 13.77 8.48 3.72
C MET A 283 15.05 8.26 2.92
N ASP A 284 15.06 8.64 1.64
CA ASP A 284 16.16 8.29 0.71
C ASP A 284 17.51 8.92 1.10
N HIS A 285 17.46 10.07 1.79
CA HIS A 285 18.62 10.80 2.31
C HIS A 285 19.01 10.41 3.75
N GLU A 286 18.20 9.59 4.44
CA GLU A 286 18.51 9.16 5.80
C GLU A 286 19.66 8.15 5.78
N VAL A 287 20.77 8.52 6.39
CA VAL A 287 22.01 7.75 6.38
C VAL A 287 21.97 6.57 7.36
N ASN A 288 21.11 6.64 8.40
CA ASN A 288 20.91 5.57 9.37
C ASN A 288 20.00 4.43 8.86
N GLN A 289 19.46 4.56 7.64
CA GLN A 289 18.64 3.54 6.98
C GLN A 289 19.40 2.80 5.88
N LYS A 290 20.72 3.05 5.75
CA LYS A 290 21.55 2.52 4.67
C LYS A 290 22.32 1.31 5.15
N TRP A 291 22.14 0.20 4.45
CA TRP A 291 22.72 -1.10 4.76
C TRP A 291 23.40 -1.70 3.52
N THR A 292 24.51 -2.39 3.72
CA THR A 292 25.19 -3.15 2.67
C THR A 292 25.29 -4.61 3.08
N LEU A 293 24.74 -5.50 2.24
CA LEU A 293 24.92 -6.94 2.41
C LEU A 293 26.26 -7.35 1.79
N GLU A 294 27.18 -7.82 2.62
CA GLU A 294 28.43 -8.42 2.17
C GLU A 294 28.20 -9.90 1.84
N SER A 295 28.04 -10.24 0.56
CA SER A 295 27.69 -11.60 0.13
C SER A 295 28.72 -12.67 0.51
N SER A 296 30.00 -12.31 0.65
CA SER A 296 31.06 -13.26 1.03
C SER A 296 30.99 -13.71 2.49
N THR A 297 30.46 -12.85 3.38
CA THR A 297 30.40 -13.13 4.83
C THR A 297 28.97 -13.27 5.35
N GLY A 298 27.97 -12.86 4.57
CA GLY A 298 26.58 -12.77 5.00
C GLY A 298 26.31 -11.64 5.99
N LYS A 299 27.24 -10.68 6.17
CA LYS A 299 27.05 -9.58 7.11
C LYS A 299 26.21 -8.47 6.50
N LEU A 300 25.22 -8.00 7.25
CA LEU A 300 24.49 -6.78 6.93
C LEU A 300 25.16 -5.61 7.64
N LYS A 301 26.04 -4.89 6.92
CA LYS A 301 26.86 -3.79 7.44
C LYS A 301 26.08 -2.49 7.40
N HIS A 302 26.15 -1.72 8.48
CA HIS A 302 25.56 -0.39 8.52
C HIS A 302 26.48 0.62 7.79
N VAL A 303 25.91 1.49 6.96
CA VAL A 303 26.69 2.38 6.08
C VAL A 303 27.19 3.61 6.83
N LYS A 304 26.34 4.23 7.67
CA LYS A 304 26.72 5.44 8.43
C LYS A 304 27.69 5.14 9.57
N HIS A 305 27.34 4.15 10.38
CA HIS A 305 28.15 3.69 11.52
C HIS A 305 29.11 2.60 11.04
N GLN A 306 30.20 3.03 10.40
CA GLN A 306 31.20 2.11 9.85
C GLN A 306 31.78 1.21 10.94
N GLY A 307 31.97 -0.07 10.60
CA GLY A 307 32.42 -1.09 11.55
C GLY A 307 31.30 -1.74 12.36
N PHE A 308 30.05 -1.31 12.20
CA PHE A 308 28.89 -1.95 12.84
C PHE A 308 28.09 -2.83 11.86
N CYS A 309 27.54 -3.92 12.41
CA CYS A 309 26.76 -4.93 11.70
C CYS A 309 25.42 -5.14 12.41
N LEU A 310 24.40 -5.57 11.65
CA LEU A 310 23.19 -6.14 12.23
C LEU A 310 23.55 -7.42 13.00
N ASP A 311 23.14 -7.47 14.26
CA ASP A 311 23.45 -8.53 15.20
C ASP A 311 22.16 -8.96 15.93
N THR A 312 22.07 -10.25 16.27
CA THR A 312 21.08 -10.76 17.21
C THR A 312 21.79 -11.22 18.48
N ASP A 313 21.25 -10.91 19.65
CA ASP A 313 21.82 -11.31 20.94
C ASP A 313 21.04 -12.49 21.57
N PRO A 314 21.51 -13.74 21.43
CA PRO A 314 20.85 -14.90 22.03
C PRO A 314 20.78 -14.83 23.57
N ALA A 315 21.70 -14.13 24.23
CA ALA A 315 21.70 -13.99 25.69
C ALA A 315 20.57 -13.04 26.17
N GLN A 316 20.08 -12.18 25.27
CA GLN A 316 18.95 -11.27 25.51
C GLN A 316 17.72 -11.66 24.69
N GLY A 317 17.45 -12.97 24.55
CA GLY A 317 16.26 -13.45 23.86
C GLY A 317 16.24 -13.17 22.36
N ASN A 318 17.41 -13.19 21.71
CA ASN A 318 17.61 -12.86 20.29
C ASN A 318 17.29 -11.41 19.93
N LYS A 319 17.44 -10.48 20.87
CA LYS A 319 17.26 -9.03 20.64
C LYS A 319 18.07 -8.59 19.41
N LEU A 320 17.44 -7.88 18.47
CA LEU A 320 18.15 -7.24 17.37
C LEU A 320 18.85 -5.99 17.86
N GLN A 321 20.09 -5.82 17.41
CA GLN A 321 20.90 -4.69 17.80
C GLN A 321 21.93 -4.34 16.72
N LEU A 322 22.46 -3.13 16.83
CA LEU A 322 23.67 -2.74 16.16
C LEU A 322 24.86 -3.12 17.05
N TYR A 323 25.84 -3.84 16.49
CA TYR A 323 27.02 -4.28 17.24
C TYR A 323 28.26 -4.25 16.34
N GLY A 324 29.44 -4.06 16.94
CA GLY A 324 30.71 -4.11 16.22
C GLY A 324 30.84 -5.40 15.39
N CYS A 325 31.22 -5.25 14.13
CA CYS A 325 31.35 -6.35 13.20
C CYS A 325 32.50 -7.28 13.62
N SER A 326 32.18 -8.54 13.96
CA SER A 326 33.16 -9.54 14.38
C SER A 326 33.32 -10.65 13.34
N PRO A 327 34.55 -11.07 12.98
CA PRO A 327 34.75 -12.19 12.07
C PRO A 327 34.20 -13.48 12.69
N ASN A 328 33.64 -14.37 11.87
CA ASN A 328 33.12 -15.67 12.29
C ASN A 328 32.06 -15.64 13.41
N ASN A 329 31.34 -14.53 13.57
CA ASN A 329 30.24 -14.43 14.53
C ASN A 329 28.91 -14.85 13.85
N PRO A 330 28.34 -16.04 14.14
CA PRO A 330 27.11 -16.51 13.50
C PRO A 330 25.89 -15.63 13.82
N ASN A 331 25.94 -14.82 14.89
CA ASN A 331 24.90 -13.86 15.24
C ASN A 331 24.83 -12.66 14.28
N GLN A 332 25.90 -12.42 13.50
CA GLN A 332 26.00 -11.33 12.54
C GLN A 332 25.99 -11.84 11.09
N GLN A 333 25.77 -13.14 10.89
CA GLN A 333 25.74 -13.76 9.59
C GLN A 333 24.29 -14.06 9.21
N TRP A 334 23.92 -13.65 8.01
CA TRP A 334 22.56 -13.67 7.50
C TRP A 334 22.52 -14.34 6.14
N SER A 335 21.66 -15.34 6.00
CA SER A 335 21.29 -15.91 4.71
C SER A 335 20.10 -15.15 4.14
N VAL A 336 20.27 -14.52 2.98
CA VAL A 336 19.20 -13.83 2.25
C VAL A 336 18.65 -14.78 1.21
N ILE A 337 17.45 -15.29 1.44
CA ILE A 337 16.85 -16.38 0.66
C ILE A 337 15.50 -15.97 0.08
N ASN A 338 15.02 -16.69 -0.94
CA ASN A 338 13.66 -16.52 -1.43
C ASN A 338 12.67 -16.96 -0.33
N PRO A 339 11.65 -16.15 0.02
CA PRO A 339 10.66 -16.51 1.03
C PRO A 339 9.92 -17.83 0.77
N ALA A 340 9.79 -18.25 -0.49
CA ALA A 340 9.21 -19.55 -0.84
C ALA A 340 10.08 -20.74 -0.38
N ASN A 341 11.36 -20.51 -0.11
CA ASN A 341 12.35 -21.53 0.26
C ASN A 341 12.71 -21.52 1.76
N ILE A 342 11.96 -20.78 2.58
CA ILE A 342 12.17 -20.73 4.03
C ILE A 342 11.92 -22.09 4.66
#